data_AF-A0A3D4UPT2-F1
#
_entry.id   AF-A0A3D4UPT2-F1
#
_cell.length_a   1.000
_cell.length_b   1.000
_cell.length_c   1.000
_cell.angle_alpha   90.00
_cell.angle_beta   90.00
_cell.angle_gamma   90.00
#
_symmetry.space_group_name_H-M   'P 1'
#
loop_
_entity.id
_entity.type
_entity.pdbx_description
1 polymer ?
#
loop_
_entity_poly.entity_id
_entity_poly.type
_entity_poly.pdbx_seq_one_letter_code
_entity_poly.pdbx_strand_id
1 'polypeptide(L)'
;GGVLLGVFGIFGISRSKGRVGGMGLAIGGLIVSILSIAIWAGIVFGVGGAMKVAINQFGATTEGILTDVQNGDFDSARAQMIAPASDVSDADFAAFYASYKADLGDYVGLPSGIGELFSGYGAVGQQIQAYNGRPGFVPMPVRFDSGWILVIYVMETNGQGGGTGPNGMPPPKMLMLIGPDGQEYTLPADAGDNSSVNRPADGGEVQTP
;
A
#
# COMPACT_ATOMS: atom_id res chain seq x y z
N GLY A 1 -8.17 24.89 -9.37
CA GLY A 1 -7.58 26.16 -9.85
C GLY A 1 -7.50 27.20 -8.74
N GLY A 2 -6.61 27.01 -7.75
CA GLY A 2 -6.50 27.91 -6.58
C GLY A 2 -5.26 28.81 -6.55
N VAL A 3 -4.30 28.61 -7.47
CA VAL A 3 -2.99 29.31 -7.42
C VAL A 3 -3.04 30.69 -8.10
N LEU A 4 -4.01 30.93 -8.98
CA LEU A 4 -4.07 32.17 -9.77
C LEU A 4 -4.79 33.35 -9.09
N LEU A 5 -5.59 33.11 -8.04
CA LEU A 5 -6.29 34.19 -7.33
C LEU A 5 -5.41 34.90 -6.28
N GLY A 6 -4.26 34.32 -5.90
CA GLY A 6 -3.30 34.95 -4.99
C GLY A 6 -2.48 36.08 -5.62
N VAL A 7 -2.32 36.10 -6.95
CA VAL A 7 -1.42 37.03 -7.65
C VAL A 7 -2.10 38.37 -7.97
N PHE A 8 -3.43 38.41 -8.13
CA PHE A 8 -4.17 39.64 -8.44
C PHE A 8 -4.37 40.59 -7.25
N GLY A 9 -4.04 40.17 -6.02
CA GLY A 9 -4.10 41.05 -4.84
C GLY A 9 -2.95 42.07 -4.75
N ILE A 10 -1.86 41.88 -5.50
CA ILE A 10 -0.63 42.67 -5.36
C ILE A 10 -0.73 44.04 -6.08
N PHE A 11 -1.58 44.19 -7.08
CA PHE A 11 -1.65 45.43 -7.88
C PHE A 11 -2.67 46.47 -7.39
N GLY A 12 -3.41 46.19 -6.30
CA GLY A 12 -4.42 47.10 -5.74
C GLY A 12 -3.91 48.11 -4.70
N ILE A 13 -2.63 48.08 -4.33
CA ILE A 13 -2.06 48.96 -3.28
C ILE A 13 -1.17 50.01 -3.94
N SER A 14 -1.75 50.96 -4.68
CA SER A 14 -0.97 52.12 -5.15
C SER A 14 -1.67 53.47 -4.99
N ARG A 15 -2.78 53.56 -4.24
CA ARG A 15 -3.46 54.86 -4.11
C ARG A 15 -4.31 55.07 -2.86
N SER A 16 -3.72 55.00 -1.67
CA SER A 16 -4.17 55.87 -0.57
C SER A 16 -3.13 55.97 0.55
N LYS A 17 -2.93 57.20 1.01
CA LYS A 17 -2.20 57.56 2.23
C LYS A 17 -2.82 56.83 3.42
N GLY A 18 -2.16 55.78 3.92
CA GLY A 18 -2.63 55.00 5.07
C GLY A 18 -1.57 54.01 5.57
N ARG A 19 -0.34 54.50 5.75
CA ARG A 19 0.90 53.70 5.83
C ARG A 19 1.11 52.89 7.13
N VAL A 20 0.07 52.67 7.93
CA VAL A 20 0.14 51.86 9.18
C VAL A 20 -1.01 50.86 9.32
N GLY A 21 -2.11 50.99 8.59
CA GLY A 21 -3.25 50.05 8.68
C GLY A 21 -3.06 48.77 7.86
N GLY A 22 -2.45 48.87 6.68
CA GLY A 22 -2.26 47.71 5.77
C GLY A 22 -1.08 46.80 6.13
N MET A 23 -0.12 47.29 6.92
CA MET A 23 1.08 46.53 7.27
C MET A 23 0.77 45.37 8.22
N GLY A 24 -0.19 45.54 9.14
CA GLY A 24 -0.65 44.47 10.04
C GLY A 24 -1.36 43.33 9.32
N LEU A 25 -2.16 43.63 8.30
CA LEU A 25 -2.82 42.60 7.47
C LEU A 25 -1.83 41.87 6.56
N ALA A 26 -0.83 42.55 6.01
CA ALA A 26 0.22 41.92 5.21
C ALA A 26 1.07 40.96 6.05
N ILE A 27 1.47 41.38 7.26
CA ILE A 27 2.22 40.54 8.20
C ILE A 27 1.35 39.37 8.68
N GLY A 28 0.06 39.60 8.95
CA GLY A 28 -0.90 38.54 9.30
C GLY A 28 -1.02 37.48 8.20
N GLY A 29 -1.15 37.89 6.94
CA GLY A 29 -1.18 36.96 5.80
C GLY A 29 0.11 36.16 5.62
N LEU A 30 1.27 36.77 5.91
CA LEU A 30 2.57 36.11 5.83
C LEU A 30 2.75 35.08 6.95
N ILE A 31 2.32 35.40 8.18
CA ILE A 31 2.36 34.45 9.30
C ILE A 31 1.42 33.27 9.05
N VAL A 32 0.20 33.53 8.56
CA VAL A 32 -0.77 32.46 8.26
C VAL A 32 -0.28 31.56 7.12
N SER A 33 0.36 32.11 6.09
CA SER A 33 0.93 31.31 5.00
C SER A 33 2.13 30.47 5.43
N ILE A 34 3.02 31.00 6.27
CA ILE A 34 4.14 30.23 6.84
C ILE A 34 3.62 29.10 7.74
N LEU A 35 2.64 29.37 8.60
CA LEU A 35 2.05 28.35 9.47
C LEU A 35 1.32 27.27 8.66
N SER A 36 0.64 27.64 7.59
CA SER A 36 0.01 26.68 6.68
C SER A 36 1.04 25.78 6.00
N ILE A 37 2.14 26.35 5.48
CA ILE A 37 3.24 25.59 4.89
C ILE A 37 3.88 24.67 5.93
N ALA A 38 4.06 25.13 7.18
CA ALA A 38 4.63 24.33 8.25
C ALA A 38 3.74 23.14 8.63
N ILE A 39 2.41 23.30 8.64
CA ILE A 39 1.47 22.20 8.87
C ILE A 39 1.54 21.17 7.74
N TRP A 40 1.51 21.61 6.49
CA TRP A 40 1.65 20.72 5.33
C TRP A 40 3.02 20.04 5.28
N ALA A 41 4.10 20.76 5.59
CA ALA A 41 5.44 20.19 5.69
C ALA A 41 5.49 19.14 6.80
N GLY A 42 4.92 19.42 7.99
CA GLY A 42 4.82 18.45 9.08
C GLY A 42 4.07 17.18 8.69
N ILE A 43 2.97 17.30 7.93
CA ILE A 43 2.23 16.15 7.40
C ILE A 43 3.06 15.40 6.35
N VAL A 44 3.67 16.10 5.39
CA VAL A 44 4.48 15.47 4.32
C VAL A 44 5.72 14.77 4.90
N PHE A 45 6.42 15.39 5.84
CA PHE A 45 7.59 14.80 6.50
C PHE A 45 7.20 13.72 7.52
N GLY A 46 6.10 13.89 8.24
CA GLY A 46 5.59 12.90 9.20
C GLY A 46 5.08 11.64 8.51
N VAL A 47 4.26 11.80 7.46
CA VAL A 47 3.77 10.70 6.62
C VAL A 47 4.93 10.08 5.84
N GLY A 48 5.83 10.88 5.26
CA GLY A 48 7.01 10.38 4.56
C GLY A 48 7.94 9.55 5.46
N GLY A 49 8.12 9.95 6.73
CA GLY A 49 8.89 9.20 7.72
C GLY A 49 8.22 7.88 8.13
N ALA A 50 6.92 7.91 8.42
CA ALA A 50 6.14 6.72 8.76
C ALA A 50 6.08 5.72 7.59
N MET A 51 5.87 6.21 6.37
CA MET A 51 5.88 5.38 5.16
C MET A 51 7.25 4.78 4.91
N LYS A 52 8.34 5.52 5.14
CA LYS A 52 9.70 4.97 5.00
C LYS A 52 9.96 3.82 5.97
N VAL A 53 9.51 3.94 7.23
CA VAL A 53 9.58 2.85 8.20
C VAL A 53 8.70 1.68 7.76
N ALA A 54 7.49 1.94 7.26
CA ALA A 54 6.60 0.89 6.78
C ALA A 54 7.17 0.13 5.58
N ILE A 55 7.71 0.82 4.56
CA ILE A 55 8.40 0.19 3.42
C ILE A 55 9.60 -0.63 3.91
N ASN A 56 10.42 -0.06 4.79
CA ASN A 56 11.64 -0.72 5.24
C ASN A 56 11.36 -1.95 6.10
N GLN A 57 10.27 -1.98 6.86
CA GLN A 57 9.97 -3.09 7.78
C GLN A 57 8.99 -4.12 7.17
N PHE A 58 7.90 -3.68 6.54
CA PHE A 58 6.94 -4.58 5.89
C PHE A 58 7.40 -4.98 4.50
N GLY A 59 7.98 -4.04 3.76
CA GLY A 59 8.49 -4.31 2.42
C GLY A 59 9.62 -5.33 2.47
N ALA A 60 10.58 -5.19 3.38
CA ALA A 60 11.72 -6.12 3.46
C ALA A 60 11.29 -7.58 3.72
N THR A 61 10.32 -7.82 4.59
CA THR A 61 9.79 -9.18 4.82
C THR A 61 9.01 -9.69 3.60
N THR A 62 8.22 -8.83 2.96
CA THR A 62 7.47 -9.19 1.75
C THR A 62 8.41 -9.52 0.57
N GLU A 63 9.45 -8.71 0.40
CA GLU A 63 10.52 -8.88 -0.59
C GLU A 63 11.28 -10.17 -0.34
N GLY A 64 11.65 -10.45 0.92
CA GLY A 64 12.29 -11.70 1.31
C GLY A 64 11.45 -12.92 0.91
N ILE A 65 10.19 -12.98 1.34
CA ILE A 65 9.29 -14.11 1.02
C ILE A 65 9.14 -14.29 -0.50
N LEU A 66 8.83 -13.21 -1.26
CA LEU A 66 8.61 -13.32 -2.71
C LEU A 66 9.88 -13.72 -3.46
N THR A 67 11.04 -13.20 -3.04
CA THR A 67 12.34 -13.54 -3.63
C THR A 67 12.72 -14.98 -3.34
N ASP A 68 12.54 -15.42 -2.09
CA ASP A 68 12.84 -16.80 -1.66
C ASP A 68 11.94 -17.80 -2.39
N VAL A 69 10.65 -17.52 -2.52
CA VAL A 69 9.70 -18.33 -3.30
C VAL A 69 10.09 -18.40 -4.78
N GLN A 70 10.48 -17.27 -5.37
CA GLN A 70 10.92 -17.21 -6.77
C GLN A 70 12.23 -17.99 -7.01
N ASN A 71 13.12 -18.01 -6.02
CA ASN A 71 14.38 -18.75 -6.08
C ASN A 71 14.23 -20.24 -5.73
N GLY A 72 13.05 -20.67 -5.26
CA GLY A 72 12.82 -22.03 -4.77
C GLY A 72 13.39 -22.30 -3.37
N ASP A 73 13.75 -21.26 -2.61
CA ASP A 73 14.22 -21.37 -1.22
C ASP A 73 13.03 -21.34 -0.24
N PHE A 74 12.24 -22.41 -0.25
CA PHE A 74 11.01 -22.47 0.54
C PHE A 74 11.27 -22.54 2.05
N ASP A 75 12.46 -23.00 2.47
CA ASP A 75 12.86 -23.00 3.88
C ASP A 75 13.09 -21.59 4.40
N SER A 76 13.77 -20.73 3.62
CA SER A 76 13.92 -19.31 3.95
C SER A 76 12.59 -18.56 3.92
N ALA A 77 11.73 -18.86 2.94
CA ALA A 77 10.39 -18.28 2.88
C ALA A 77 9.56 -18.65 4.13
N ARG A 78 9.54 -19.93 4.53
CA ARG A 78 8.83 -20.39 5.74
C ARG A 78 9.34 -19.73 7.01
N ALA A 79 10.65 -19.56 7.14
CA ALA A 79 11.26 -18.94 8.32
C ALA A 79 10.81 -17.49 8.55
N GLN A 80 10.30 -16.83 7.51
CA GLN A 80 9.79 -15.47 7.57
C GLN A 80 8.28 -15.39 7.84
N MET A 81 7.60 -16.53 7.96
CA MET A 81 6.14 -16.64 8.14
C MET A 81 5.78 -17.34 9.46
N ILE A 82 4.51 -17.23 9.87
CA ILE A 82 3.93 -18.02 10.98
C ILE A 82 2.82 -18.92 10.48
N ALA A 83 2.39 -19.86 11.30
CA ALA A 83 1.31 -20.77 10.98
C ALA A 83 0.02 -19.97 10.65
N PRO A 84 -0.77 -20.39 9.65
CA PRO A 84 -0.64 -21.62 8.88
C PRO A 84 0.36 -21.57 7.72
N ALA A 85 0.83 -20.40 7.29
CA ALA A 85 1.74 -20.28 6.15
C ALA A 85 3.12 -20.94 6.37
N SER A 86 3.61 -20.97 7.61
CA SER A 86 4.85 -21.71 7.93
C SER A 86 4.71 -23.23 7.82
N ASP A 87 3.47 -23.74 7.88
CA ASP A 87 3.19 -25.17 7.99
C ASP A 87 2.85 -25.81 6.62
N VAL A 88 2.80 -24.99 5.57
CA VAL A 88 2.53 -25.46 4.19
C VAL A 88 3.73 -26.18 3.61
N SER A 89 3.45 -27.09 2.67
CA SER A 89 4.47 -27.88 2.01
C SER A 89 5.21 -27.09 0.94
N ASP A 90 6.39 -27.56 0.54
CA ASP A 90 7.15 -27.03 -0.59
C ASP A 90 6.32 -27.06 -1.88
N ALA A 91 5.44 -28.06 -2.02
CA ALA A 91 4.53 -28.16 -3.14
C ALA A 91 3.51 -27.02 -3.16
N ASP A 92 3.07 -26.54 -2.00
CA ASP A 92 2.14 -25.41 -1.89
C ASP A 92 2.83 -24.09 -2.25
N PHE A 93 4.08 -23.89 -1.82
CA PHE A 93 4.89 -22.73 -2.24
C PHE A 93 5.15 -22.76 -3.75
N ALA A 94 5.48 -23.93 -4.31
CA ALA A 94 5.68 -24.09 -5.74
C ALA A 94 4.39 -23.88 -6.54
N ALA A 95 3.24 -24.34 -6.02
CA ALA A 95 1.93 -24.13 -6.63
C ALA A 95 1.52 -22.65 -6.59
N PHE A 96 1.81 -21.96 -5.48
CA PHE A 96 1.62 -20.52 -5.36
C PHE A 96 2.51 -19.74 -6.34
N TYR A 97 3.80 -20.09 -6.46
CA TYR A 97 4.67 -19.49 -7.46
C TYR A 97 4.14 -19.70 -8.89
N ALA A 98 3.76 -20.94 -9.20
CA ALA A 98 3.24 -21.29 -10.53
C ALA A 98 1.92 -20.58 -10.86
N SER A 99 1.05 -20.38 -9.86
CA SER A 99 -0.26 -19.76 -10.08
C SER A 99 -0.12 -18.29 -10.44
N TYR A 100 0.69 -17.52 -9.70
CA TYR A 100 0.85 -16.09 -10.02
C TYR A 100 1.83 -15.85 -11.17
N LYS A 101 2.84 -16.71 -11.39
CA LYS A 101 3.88 -16.46 -12.40
C LYS A 101 3.31 -16.36 -13.81
N ALA A 102 2.31 -17.18 -14.13
CA ALA A 102 1.70 -17.19 -15.46
C ALA A 102 1.02 -15.85 -15.80
N ASP A 103 0.42 -15.20 -14.80
CA ASP A 103 -0.41 -14.02 -14.99
C ASP A 103 0.33 -12.71 -14.64
N LEU A 104 1.16 -12.74 -13.59
CA LEU A 104 1.85 -11.57 -13.05
C LEU A 104 3.30 -11.44 -13.53
N GLY A 105 3.92 -12.56 -13.93
CA GLY A 105 5.35 -12.64 -14.23
C GLY A 105 6.22 -12.72 -12.97
N ASP A 106 7.50 -12.36 -13.11
CA ASP A 106 8.45 -12.40 -12.00
C ASP A 106 8.32 -11.16 -11.11
N TYR A 107 8.66 -11.33 -9.83
CA TYR A 107 8.75 -10.23 -8.88
C TYR A 107 9.95 -9.35 -9.23
N VAL A 108 9.71 -8.05 -9.35
CA VAL A 108 10.73 -7.05 -9.74
C VAL A 108 11.30 -6.34 -8.52
N GLY A 109 10.46 -6.04 -7.52
CA GLY A 109 10.90 -5.35 -6.32
C GLY A 109 9.83 -4.51 -5.64
N LEU A 110 10.23 -3.90 -4.52
CA LEU A 110 9.46 -2.88 -3.83
C LEU A 110 9.54 -1.53 -4.57
N PRO A 111 8.58 -0.62 -4.33
CA PRO A 111 8.71 0.77 -4.75
C PRO A 111 10.01 1.41 -4.20
N SER A 112 10.86 1.91 -5.08
CA SER A 112 12.19 2.44 -4.72
C SER A 112 12.16 3.81 -4.02
N GLY A 113 11.00 4.44 -3.95
CA GLY A 113 10.84 5.73 -3.27
C GLY A 113 9.39 6.19 -3.18
N ILE A 114 9.19 7.35 -2.53
CA ILE A 114 7.85 7.91 -2.25
C ILE A 114 7.05 8.15 -3.54
N GLY A 115 7.70 8.62 -4.61
CA GLY A 115 7.02 8.85 -5.89
C GLY A 115 6.44 7.57 -6.49
N GLU A 116 7.24 6.51 -6.59
CA GLU A 116 6.79 5.20 -7.05
C GLU A 116 5.73 4.59 -6.13
N LEU A 117 5.87 4.79 -4.82
CA LEU A 117 4.89 4.31 -3.86
C LEU A 117 3.52 4.97 -4.06
N PHE A 118 3.48 6.28 -4.29
CA PHE A 118 2.24 6.98 -4.66
C PHE A 118 1.67 6.49 -5.99
N SER A 119 2.52 6.22 -6.99
CA SER A 119 2.06 5.63 -8.26
C SER A 119 1.50 4.22 -8.07
N GLY A 120 2.14 3.39 -7.24
CA GLY A 120 1.67 2.06 -6.89
C GLY A 120 0.31 2.12 -6.20
N TYR A 121 0.17 2.92 -5.13
CA TYR A 121 -1.11 3.11 -4.45
C TYR A 121 -2.19 3.72 -5.36
N GLY A 122 -1.82 4.57 -6.32
CA GLY A 122 -2.74 5.07 -7.34
C GLY A 122 -3.23 3.98 -8.29
N ALA A 123 -2.35 3.05 -8.68
CA ALA A 123 -2.66 1.95 -9.58
C ALA A 123 -3.53 0.86 -8.91
N VAL A 124 -3.25 0.53 -7.65
CA VAL A 124 -3.99 -0.51 -6.90
C VAL A 124 -5.03 0.05 -5.92
N GLY A 125 -5.30 1.35 -6.00
CA GLY A 125 -6.11 2.05 -5.02
C GLY A 125 -7.56 1.57 -4.93
N GLN A 126 -8.12 1.07 -6.02
CA GLN A 126 -9.49 0.51 -6.03
C GLN A 126 -9.54 -0.81 -5.26
N GLN A 127 -8.54 -1.67 -5.44
CA GLN A 127 -8.42 -2.96 -4.77
C GLN A 127 -8.24 -2.76 -3.26
N ILE A 128 -7.46 -1.75 -2.85
CA ILE A 128 -7.25 -1.42 -1.43
C ILE A 128 -8.57 -1.07 -0.72
N GLN A 129 -9.51 -0.42 -1.40
CA GLN A 129 -10.78 -0.03 -0.78
C GLN A 129 -11.58 -1.23 -0.26
N ALA A 130 -11.45 -2.40 -0.89
CA ALA A 130 -12.12 -3.63 -0.46
C ALA A 130 -11.60 -4.20 0.88
N TYR A 131 -10.38 -3.82 1.27
CA TYR A 131 -9.72 -4.29 2.49
C TYR A 131 -9.49 -3.18 3.51
N ASN A 132 -9.81 -1.94 3.17
CA ASN A 132 -9.67 -0.81 4.07
C ASN A 132 -10.58 -1.00 5.30
N GLY A 133 -10.01 -0.90 6.50
CA GLY A 133 -10.71 -1.11 7.76
C GLY A 133 -10.76 -2.56 8.27
N ARG A 134 -10.17 -3.53 7.55
CA ARG A 134 -10.00 -4.90 8.07
C ARG A 134 -8.80 -4.97 9.03
N PRO A 135 -8.99 -5.37 10.29
CA PRO A 135 -7.88 -5.46 11.24
C PRO A 135 -6.90 -6.56 10.81
N GLY A 136 -5.60 -6.25 10.83
CA GLY A 136 -4.54 -7.20 10.49
C GLY A 136 -4.20 -7.29 9.01
N PHE A 137 -4.87 -6.51 8.16
CA PHE A 137 -4.60 -6.45 6.73
C PHE A 137 -3.72 -5.24 6.43
N VAL A 138 -2.53 -5.47 5.88
CA VAL A 138 -1.60 -4.41 5.49
C VAL A 138 -1.42 -4.46 3.97
N PRO A 139 -2.11 -3.57 3.22
CA PRO A 139 -1.98 -3.49 1.78
C PRO A 139 -0.71 -2.74 1.36
N MET A 140 0.10 -3.37 0.51
CA MET A 140 1.32 -2.80 -0.05
C MET A 140 1.39 -3.01 -1.57
N PRO A 141 1.56 -1.95 -2.36
CA PRO A 141 1.84 -2.11 -3.79
C PRO A 141 3.28 -2.60 -3.98
N VAL A 142 3.45 -3.59 -4.85
CA VAL A 142 4.75 -4.14 -5.25
C VAL A 142 4.81 -4.24 -6.77
N ARG A 143 6.03 -4.37 -7.31
CA ARG A 143 6.25 -4.41 -8.75
C ARG A 143 6.50 -5.83 -9.23
N PHE A 144 5.75 -6.21 -10.25
CA PHE A 144 5.92 -7.41 -11.05
C PHE A 144 6.13 -7.01 -12.53
N ASP A 145 6.48 -7.98 -13.38
CA ASP A 145 6.61 -7.75 -14.82
C ASP A 145 5.31 -7.21 -15.46
N SER A 146 4.16 -7.67 -14.99
CA SER A 146 2.84 -7.21 -15.46
C SER A 146 2.46 -5.80 -14.98
N GLY A 147 3.16 -5.28 -13.96
CA GLY A 147 2.94 -3.93 -13.42
C GLY A 147 2.82 -3.89 -11.89
N TRP A 148 1.96 -2.99 -11.41
CA TRP A 148 1.71 -2.79 -9.98
C TRP A 148 0.70 -3.83 -9.47
N ILE A 149 1.13 -4.64 -8.51
CA ILE A 149 0.33 -5.68 -7.86
C ILE A 149 0.11 -5.30 -6.41
N LEU A 150 -1.08 -5.56 -5.89
CA LEU A 150 -1.37 -5.34 -4.49
C LEU A 150 -1.02 -6.60 -3.69
N VAL A 151 -0.04 -6.51 -2.81
CA VAL A 151 0.20 -7.53 -1.80
C VAL A 151 -0.55 -7.16 -0.54
N ILE A 152 -1.24 -8.14 0.03
CA ILE A 152 -1.90 -8.04 1.33
C ILE A 152 -1.16 -8.95 2.30
N TYR A 153 -0.53 -8.30 3.26
CA TYR A 153 0.15 -8.94 4.37
C TYR A 153 -0.84 -9.12 5.51
N VAL A 154 -1.17 -10.37 5.85
CA VAL A 154 -2.15 -10.69 6.90
C VAL A 154 -1.44 -11.10 8.18
N MET A 155 -1.66 -10.30 9.23
CA MET A 155 -1.14 -10.54 10.57
C MET A 155 -2.16 -11.20 11.48
N GLU A 156 -1.66 -11.77 12.58
CA GLU A 156 -2.49 -12.16 13.70
C GLU A 156 -2.80 -10.95 14.59
N THR A 157 -4.08 -10.59 14.72
CA THR A 157 -4.54 -9.41 15.48
C THR A 157 -4.86 -9.71 16.93
N ASN A 158 -4.85 -10.98 17.32
CA ASN A 158 -5.48 -11.44 18.55
C ASN A 158 -4.49 -11.59 19.71
N GLY A 159 -3.47 -10.73 19.83
CA GLY A 159 -2.61 -10.60 21.02
C GLY A 159 -1.96 -11.89 21.57
N GLN A 160 -1.95 -12.97 20.79
CA GLN A 160 -1.74 -14.33 21.27
C GLN A 160 -1.06 -15.07 20.13
N GLY A 161 0.27 -14.94 20.02
CA GLY A 161 1.08 -15.80 19.15
C GLY A 161 2.05 -15.13 18.17
N GLY A 162 1.95 -13.83 17.91
CA GLY A 162 2.88 -13.17 16.98
C GLY A 162 4.24 -12.88 17.61
N GLY A 163 5.15 -13.85 17.59
CA GLY A 163 6.57 -13.59 17.87
C GLY A 163 7.08 -12.39 17.07
N THR A 164 8.06 -11.66 17.60
CA THR A 164 8.67 -10.56 16.85
C THR A 164 9.48 -11.16 15.72
N GLY A 165 9.07 -10.95 14.46
CA GLY A 165 9.79 -11.41 13.29
C GLY A 165 11.17 -10.74 13.15
N PRO A 166 12.01 -11.18 12.20
CA PRO A 166 13.41 -10.75 12.08
C PRO A 166 13.62 -9.23 12.05
N ASN A 167 12.60 -8.48 11.58
CA ASN A 167 12.64 -7.04 11.41
C ASN A 167 11.87 -6.24 12.48
N GLY A 168 11.49 -6.86 13.61
CA GLY A 168 10.72 -6.18 14.66
C GLY A 168 9.20 -6.22 14.47
N MET A 169 8.71 -6.84 13.40
CA MET A 169 7.30 -6.88 13.00
C MET A 169 6.71 -8.30 13.15
N PRO A 170 5.43 -8.49 13.50
CA PRO A 170 4.80 -9.81 13.52
C PRO A 170 4.86 -10.45 12.12
N PRO A 171 5.35 -11.70 11.96
CA PRO A 171 5.37 -12.41 10.69
C PRO A 171 3.98 -12.54 10.08
N PRO A 172 3.84 -12.67 8.75
CA PRO A 172 2.55 -12.93 8.14
C PRO A 172 2.14 -14.37 8.41
N LYS A 173 0.86 -14.56 8.72
CA LYS A 173 0.23 -15.89 8.74
C LYS A 173 -0.31 -16.29 7.37
N MET A 174 -0.43 -15.31 6.48
CA MET A 174 -0.91 -15.47 5.11
C MET A 174 -0.39 -14.31 4.25
N LEU A 175 -0.03 -14.64 3.02
CA LEU A 175 0.32 -13.70 1.97
C LEU A 175 -0.72 -13.80 0.85
N MET A 176 -1.21 -12.67 0.38
CA MET A 176 -2.15 -12.61 -0.75
C MET A 176 -1.67 -11.60 -1.78
N LEU A 177 -1.62 -12.00 -3.06
CA LEU A 177 -1.41 -11.08 -4.18
C LEU A 177 -2.74 -10.87 -4.90
N ILE A 178 -2.99 -9.62 -5.27
CA ILE A 178 -4.17 -9.22 -6.03
C ILE A 178 -3.70 -8.59 -7.34
N GLY A 179 -4.00 -9.29 -8.43
CA GLY A 179 -3.72 -8.88 -9.80
C GLY A 179 -4.45 -7.59 -10.19
N PRO A 180 -4.04 -6.94 -11.29
CA PRO A 180 -4.71 -5.73 -11.79
C PRO A 180 -6.16 -5.99 -12.23
N ASP A 181 -6.47 -7.22 -12.61
CA ASP A 181 -7.81 -7.72 -12.94
C ASP A 181 -8.62 -8.15 -11.71
N GLY A 182 -8.03 -8.09 -10.52
CA GLY A 182 -8.65 -8.49 -9.25
C GLY A 182 -8.52 -9.98 -8.93
N GLN A 183 -7.75 -10.76 -9.70
CA GLN A 183 -7.48 -12.16 -9.36
C GLN A 183 -6.65 -12.25 -8.08
N GLU A 184 -7.03 -13.16 -7.18
CA GLU A 184 -6.38 -13.36 -5.89
C GLU A 184 -5.52 -14.63 -5.90
N TYR A 185 -4.30 -14.52 -5.40
CA TYR A 185 -3.37 -15.63 -5.21
C TYR A 185 -2.99 -15.67 -3.73
N THR A 186 -3.32 -16.75 -3.01
CA THR A 186 -3.13 -16.85 -1.56
C THR A 186 -2.15 -17.94 -1.16
N LEU A 187 -1.40 -17.68 -0.08
CA LEU A 187 -0.51 -18.62 0.59
C LEU A 187 -0.74 -18.54 2.10
N PRO A 188 -1.19 -19.61 2.78
CA PRO A 188 -1.67 -20.88 2.22
C PRO A 188 -2.81 -20.66 1.24
N ALA A 189 -2.95 -21.58 0.27
CA ALA A 189 -4.15 -21.64 -0.54
C ALA A 189 -5.36 -21.79 0.38
N ASP A 190 -6.37 -20.95 0.21
CA ASP A 190 -7.59 -21.05 1.02
C ASP A 190 -8.18 -22.45 0.85
N ALA A 191 -8.39 -23.16 1.97
CA ALA A 191 -8.86 -24.55 2.02
C ALA A 191 -10.29 -24.76 1.47
N GLY A 192 -10.80 -23.85 0.64
CA GLY A 192 -12.13 -23.87 0.07
C GLY A 192 -12.30 -23.14 -1.26
N ASP A 193 -11.24 -22.78 -1.99
CA ASP A 193 -11.39 -22.00 -3.22
C ASP A 193 -10.68 -22.63 -4.43
N ASN A 194 -11.34 -23.66 -4.99
CA ASN A 194 -11.31 -23.95 -6.43
C ASN A 194 -12.25 -22.98 -7.21
N SER A 195 -12.52 -21.78 -6.68
CA SER A 195 -13.41 -20.76 -7.24
C SER A 195 -12.69 -19.75 -8.13
N SER A 196 -11.43 -19.97 -8.50
CA SER A 196 -10.90 -19.45 -9.77
C SER A 196 -11.69 -19.94 -11.00
N VAL A 197 -12.69 -20.82 -10.80
CA VAL A 197 -13.73 -21.20 -11.77
C VAL A 197 -15.07 -20.45 -11.61
N ASN A 198 -15.33 -19.63 -10.56
CA ASN A 198 -16.64 -18.99 -10.41
C ASN A 198 -16.63 -17.60 -9.73
N ARG A 199 -16.14 -16.63 -10.50
CA ARG A 199 -16.54 -15.21 -10.61
C ARG A 199 -17.82 -14.78 -9.85
N PRO A 200 -17.92 -13.49 -9.44
CA PRO A 200 -19.14 -12.71 -9.63
C PRO A 200 -19.07 -12.03 -11.00
N ALA A 201 -19.60 -12.70 -12.04
CA ALA A 201 -20.16 -11.95 -13.15
C ALA A 201 -21.51 -11.42 -12.69
N ASP A 202 -21.78 -10.18 -13.08
CA ASP A 202 -23.12 -9.63 -13.29
C ASP A 202 -23.80 -8.97 -12.09
N GLY A 203 -23.63 -7.65 -12.04
CA GLY A 203 -24.71 -6.80 -11.59
C GLY A 203 -25.76 -6.77 -12.71
N GLY A 204 -26.94 -7.30 -12.43
CA GLY A 204 -28.05 -7.31 -13.37
C GLY A 204 -29.27 -7.97 -12.78
N GLU A 205 -30.03 -7.23 -11.97
CA GLU A 205 -31.38 -7.60 -11.57
C GLU A 205 -32.21 -7.94 -12.81
N VAL A 206 -32.78 -9.15 -12.88
CA VAL A 206 -33.96 -9.42 -13.70
C VAL A 206 -34.95 -10.22 -12.86
N GLN A 207 -35.90 -9.49 -12.27
CA GLN A 207 -37.18 -10.03 -11.83
C GLN A 207 -37.92 -10.62 -13.04
N THR A 208 -38.47 -11.81 -12.90
CA THR A 208 -39.45 -12.40 -13.84
C THR A 208 -40.34 -13.37 -13.08
N PRO A 209 -41.56 -13.62 -13.57
CA PRO A 209 -42.71 -12.70 -13.62
C PRO A 209 -43.81 -13.11 -12.62
#